data_AF-A0A1F5UIX5-F1
#
_entry.id   AF-A0A1F5UIX5-F1
#
_cell.length_a   1.000
_cell.length_b   1.000
_cell.length_c   1.000
_cell.angle_alpha   90.00
_cell.angle_beta   90.00
_cell.angle_gamma   90.00
#
_symmetry.space_group_name_H-M   'P 1'
#
loop_
_entity.id
_entity.type
_entity.pdbx_description
1 polymer ?
#
loop_
_entity_poly.entity_id
_entity_poly.type
_entity_poly.pdbx_seq_one_letter_code
_entity_poly.pdbx_strand_id
1 'polypeptide(L)'
;MFEDVFCDIHKEAKSIGVCSGCGKHLCTNCSRFFSGRTLCDVCLLKEKARSRGFTDNLRYSPKVIKKTDFTRTILKYSGRILFLGVLAYLVINFNGVVTAAVKYVPGVKLEAVTKSLQKINPYGDPEAVKKLTSQISGSLVVMQMNQFIGPLELSYQTGGGYPPDFEEYLRQNFETKDKSKPPEKDIWGTPYRLEIRDTGFAIISAGIDRQFGTTDDLTAPYKRRANTPIAAE
;
A
#
# COMPACT_ATOMS: atom_id res chain seq x y z
N MET A 1 -7.39 -0.75 50.64
CA MET A 1 -8.69 -0.88 49.94
C MET A 1 -8.40 -0.52 48.48
N PHE A 2 -8.43 -1.48 47.56
CA PHE A 2 -8.19 -1.18 46.14
C PHE A 2 -9.48 -0.60 45.58
N GLU A 3 -9.42 0.60 45.00
CA GLU A 3 -10.57 1.20 44.31
C GLU A 3 -10.97 0.30 43.15
N ASP A 4 -12.28 0.10 42.97
CA ASP A 4 -12.80 -0.65 41.84
C ASP A 4 -12.54 0.15 40.56
N VAL A 5 -11.68 -0.40 39.69
CA VAL A 5 -11.39 0.20 38.39
C VAL A 5 -12.31 -0.41 37.34
N PHE A 6 -13.03 0.45 36.60
CA PHE A 6 -13.99 0.05 35.58
C PHE A 6 -13.40 0.19 34.17
N CYS A 7 -14.00 -0.51 33.21
CA CYS A 7 -13.61 -0.42 31.82
C CYS A 7 -13.91 0.98 31.25
N ASP A 8 -13.00 1.50 30.41
CA ASP A 8 -13.17 2.81 29.79
C ASP A 8 -14.31 2.87 28.75
N ILE A 9 -14.71 1.71 28.23
CA ILE A 9 -15.75 1.57 27.20
C ILE A 9 -17.10 1.18 27.83
N HIS A 10 -17.09 0.17 28.70
CA HIS A 10 -18.26 -0.33 29.44
C HIS A 10 -18.13 0.07 30.90
N LYS A 11 -18.73 1.21 31.29
CA LYS A 11 -18.53 1.82 32.63
C LYS A 11 -19.09 0.97 33.77
N GLU A 12 -20.02 0.09 33.45
CA GLU A 12 -20.65 -0.88 34.34
C GLU A 12 -19.80 -2.16 34.56
N ALA A 13 -18.79 -2.40 33.72
CA ALA A 13 -17.97 -3.61 33.78
C ALA A 13 -16.64 -3.37 34.49
N LYS A 14 -16.29 -4.23 35.45
CA LYS A 14 -14.99 -4.19 36.13
C LYS A 14 -13.85 -4.47 35.14
N SER A 15 -12.76 -3.71 35.26
CA SER A 15 -11.57 -3.91 34.44
C SER A 15 -10.79 -5.15 34.88
N ILE A 16 -10.30 -5.92 33.91
CA ILE A 16 -9.43 -7.08 34.12
C ILE A 16 -7.96 -6.80 33.73
N GLY A 17 -7.68 -5.65 33.15
CA GLY A 17 -6.35 -5.30 32.66
C GLY A 17 -6.28 -3.99 31.90
N VAL A 18 -5.06 -3.60 31.50
CA VAL A 18 -4.77 -2.34 30.83
C VAL A 18 -4.28 -2.62 29.41
N CYS A 19 -4.78 -1.85 28.44
CA CYS A 19 -4.31 -1.87 27.07
C CYS A 19 -2.84 -1.42 27.00
N SER A 20 -1.92 -2.30 26.59
CA SER A 20 -0.49 -1.94 26.48
C SER A 20 -0.20 -0.87 25.42
N GLY A 21 -1.14 -0.61 24.50
CA GLY A 21 -0.96 0.38 23.43
C GLY A 21 -1.43 1.79 23.76
N CYS A 22 -2.47 1.96 24.59
CA CYS A 22 -3.07 3.27 24.88
C CYS A 22 -3.37 3.54 26.35
N GLY A 23 -3.10 2.58 27.25
CA GLY A 23 -3.31 2.76 28.69
C GLY A 23 -4.76 2.63 29.17
N LYS A 24 -5.72 2.34 28.28
CA LYS A 24 -7.14 2.18 28.67
C LYS A 24 -7.39 0.94 29.51
N HIS A 25 -8.29 1.02 30.48
CA HIS A 25 -8.80 -0.10 31.25
C HIS A 25 -9.83 -0.91 30.46
N LEU A 26 -9.61 -2.22 30.36
CA LEU A 26 -10.42 -3.12 29.53
C LEU A 26 -11.14 -4.15 30.40
N CYS A 27 -12.41 -4.42 30.09
CA CYS A 27 -13.12 -5.61 30.58
C CYS A 27 -12.82 -6.82 29.67
N THR A 28 -13.28 -8.01 30.05
CA THR A 28 -13.09 -9.25 29.29
C THR A 28 -13.48 -9.12 27.82
N ASN A 29 -14.59 -8.45 27.53
CA ASN A 29 -15.11 -8.28 26.16
C ASN A 29 -14.30 -7.28 25.32
N CYS A 30 -13.62 -6.32 25.94
CA CYS A 30 -12.80 -5.32 25.25
C CYS A 30 -11.33 -5.71 25.14
N SER A 31 -10.91 -6.74 25.87
CA SER A 31 -9.53 -7.23 25.86
C SER A 31 -9.29 -8.18 24.69
N ARG A 32 -8.16 -8.00 24.01
CA ARG A 32 -7.65 -8.91 22.98
C ARG A 32 -6.20 -9.24 23.29
N PHE A 33 -5.85 -10.52 23.24
CA PHE A 33 -4.47 -10.94 23.43
C PHE A 33 -3.77 -11.09 22.09
N PHE A 34 -2.66 -10.38 21.89
CA PHE A 34 -1.86 -10.44 20.67
C PHE A 34 -0.39 -10.23 21.00
N SER A 35 0.48 -11.15 20.55
CA SER A 35 1.93 -11.11 20.78
C SER A 35 2.31 -10.91 22.25
N GLY A 36 1.65 -11.61 23.17
CA GLY A 36 1.94 -11.53 24.60
C GLY A 36 1.39 -10.29 25.32
N ARG A 37 0.59 -9.45 24.64
CA ARG A 37 0.08 -8.18 25.18
C ARG A 37 -1.44 -8.13 25.13
N THR A 38 -2.02 -7.42 26.09
CA THR A 38 -3.46 -7.12 26.11
C THR A 38 -3.69 -5.78 25.39
N LEU A 39 -4.50 -5.79 24.33
CA LEU A 39 -4.81 -4.63 23.50
C LEU A 39 -6.32 -4.41 23.41
N CYS A 40 -6.74 -3.16 23.21
CA CYS A 40 -8.10 -2.85 22.75
C CYS A 40 -8.19 -3.05 21.23
N ASP A 41 -9.41 -3.13 20.68
CA ASP A 41 -9.61 -3.39 19.25
C ASP A 41 -8.87 -2.39 18.33
N VAL A 42 -8.83 -1.11 18.71
CA VAL A 42 -8.12 -0.07 17.94
C VAL A 42 -6.61 -0.30 17.94
N CYS A 43 -6.02 -0.62 19.10
CA CYS A 43 -4.58 -0.90 19.20
C CYS A 43 -4.21 -2.23 18.54
N LEU A 44 -5.10 -3.23 18.61
CA LEU A 44 -4.95 -4.51 17.92
C LEU A 44 -4.88 -4.31 16.40
N LEU A 45 -5.77 -3.50 15.82
CA LEU A 45 -5.75 -3.21 14.38
C LEU A 45 -4.45 -2.52 13.97
N LYS A 46 -3.96 -1.57 14.78
CA LYS A 46 -2.67 -0.91 14.53
C LYS A 46 -1.50 -1.89 14.58
N GLU A 47 -1.47 -2.79 15.56
CA GLU A 47 -0.40 -3.79 15.63
C GLU A 47 -0.49 -4.85 14.53
N LYS A 48 -1.69 -5.28 14.14
CA LYS A 48 -1.86 -6.15 12.96
C LYS A 48 -1.40 -5.47 11.67
N ALA A 49 -1.61 -4.16 11.53
CA ALA A 49 -1.10 -3.42 10.39
C ALA A 49 0.43 -3.34 10.40
N ARG A 50 1.04 -3.04 11.57
CA ARG A 50 2.50 -3.02 11.75
C ARG A 50 3.13 -4.39 11.48
N SER A 51 2.54 -5.47 11.99
CA SER A 51 3.05 -6.83 11.78
C SER A 51 3.00 -7.26 10.32
N ARG A 52 2.09 -6.67 9.54
CA ARG A 52 1.99 -6.83 8.07
C ARG A 52 2.89 -5.87 7.27
N GLY A 53 3.78 -5.14 7.94
CA GLY A 53 4.72 -4.22 7.27
C GLY A 53 4.13 -2.88 6.84
N PHE A 54 2.91 -2.53 7.25
CA PHE A 54 2.38 -1.18 7.07
C PHE A 54 3.01 -0.25 8.12
N THR A 55 4.17 0.34 7.80
CA THR A 55 4.83 1.33 8.68
C THR A 55 4.17 2.70 8.53
N ASP A 56 3.63 3.22 9.65
CA ASP A 56 3.37 4.62 10.09
C ASP A 56 2.96 5.75 9.11
N ASN A 57 2.75 5.52 7.82
CA ASN A 57 2.32 6.56 6.85
C ASN A 57 0.81 6.87 6.90
N LEU A 58 0.05 6.22 7.78
CA LEU A 58 -1.33 6.58 8.09
C LEU A 58 -1.39 7.39 9.39
N ARG A 59 -1.04 8.69 9.31
CA ARG A 59 -1.31 9.64 10.39
C ARG A 59 -2.81 9.89 10.51
N TYR A 60 -3.45 9.27 11.49
CA TYR A 60 -4.71 9.77 12.05
C TYR A 60 -4.37 10.79 13.14
N SER A 61 -4.66 12.08 12.92
CA SER A 61 -4.45 13.15 13.90
C SER A 61 -5.77 13.86 14.19
N PRO A 62 -6.27 13.87 15.44
CA PRO A 62 -7.14 14.92 15.91
C PRO A 62 -6.32 16.17 16.32
N LYS A 63 -6.88 17.35 16.04
CA LYS A 63 -6.33 18.72 16.33
C LYS A 63 -6.01 18.87 17.84
N VAL A 64 -5.01 19.63 18.30
CA VAL A 64 -4.85 21.10 18.32
C VAL A 64 -3.41 21.43 18.79
N ILE A 65 -2.69 22.35 18.14
CA ILE A 65 -1.53 23.03 18.76
C ILE A 65 -1.62 24.54 18.46
N LYS A 66 -1.43 25.36 19.51
CA LYS A 66 -1.59 26.83 19.52
C LYS A 66 -0.44 27.56 18.83
N LYS A 67 -0.82 28.62 18.10
CA LYS A 67 0.01 29.67 17.48
C LYS A 67 0.66 30.53 18.57
N THR A 68 1.98 30.71 18.60
CA THR A 68 2.56 32.06 18.81
C THR A 68 4.07 32.21 18.58
N ASP A 69 4.90 31.16 18.52
CA ASP A 69 6.36 31.36 18.30
C ASP A 69 6.84 31.15 16.84
N PHE A 70 5.92 31.05 15.88
CA PHE A 70 6.22 30.55 14.53
C PHE A 70 6.71 31.64 13.55
N THR A 71 6.45 32.92 13.82
CA THR A 71 6.46 33.97 12.78
C THR A 71 7.84 34.37 12.26
N ARG A 72 8.92 34.24 13.06
CA ARG A 72 10.27 34.68 12.66
C ARG A 72 11.05 33.64 11.86
N THR A 73 10.75 32.35 12.08
CA THR A 73 11.34 31.24 11.31
C THR A 73 10.59 31.04 9.99
N ILE A 74 9.28 31.31 9.94
CA ILE A 74 8.48 31.21 8.70
C ILE A 74 9.02 32.11 7.59
N LEU A 75 9.46 33.34 7.85
CA LEU A 75 9.85 34.25 6.76
C LEU A 75 11.16 33.84 6.04
N LYS A 76 12.05 33.13 6.74
CA LYS A 76 13.31 32.63 6.15
C LYS A 76 13.11 31.31 5.39
N TYR A 77 12.13 30.52 5.81
CA TYR A 77 11.75 29.29 5.12
C TYR A 77 10.63 29.50 4.09
N SER A 78 9.90 30.61 4.09
CA SER A 78 8.76 30.84 3.20
C SER A 78 9.18 30.95 1.75
N GLY A 79 10.37 31.49 1.42
CA GLY A 79 10.88 31.48 0.05
C GLY A 79 11.20 30.07 -0.48
N ARG A 80 11.86 29.25 0.36
CA ARG A 80 12.17 27.85 0.03
C ARG A 80 10.95 26.93 0.08
N ILE A 81 10.01 27.17 0.99
CA ILE A 81 8.73 26.47 1.09
C ILE A 81 7.76 26.94 0.02
N LEU A 82 7.82 28.19 -0.46
CA LEU A 82 7.07 28.61 -1.64
C LEU A 82 7.69 28.03 -2.90
N PHE A 83 9.02 27.95 -3.03
CA PHE A 83 9.63 27.31 -4.19
C PHE A 83 9.40 25.80 -4.22
N LEU A 84 9.69 25.08 -3.12
CA LEU A 84 9.38 23.66 -2.98
C LEU A 84 7.87 23.42 -2.93
N GLY A 85 7.09 24.37 -2.46
CA GLY A 85 5.63 24.31 -2.44
C GLY A 85 5.04 24.59 -3.81
N VAL A 86 5.67 25.39 -4.67
CA VAL A 86 5.32 25.56 -6.09
C VAL A 86 5.81 24.38 -6.90
N LEU A 87 6.98 23.81 -6.62
CA LEU A 87 7.46 22.58 -7.25
C LEU A 87 6.62 21.39 -6.80
N ALA A 88 6.29 21.29 -5.51
CA ALA A 88 5.36 20.30 -4.98
C ALA A 88 3.93 20.60 -5.43
N TYR A 89 3.47 21.84 -5.55
CA TYR A 89 2.15 22.17 -6.10
C TYR A 89 2.10 21.89 -7.60
N LEU A 90 3.19 22.12 -8.33
CA LEU A 90 3.30 21.72 -9.73
C LEU A 90 3.36 20.21 -9.82
N VAL A 91 4.06 19.48 -8.95
CA VAL A 91 4.12 18.01 -8.90
C VAL A 91 2.87 17.37 -8.30
N ILE A 92 2.13 18.05 -7.41
CA ILE A 92 0.88 17.64 -6.75
C ILE A 92 -0.32 18.04 -7.62
N ASN A 93 -0.23 19.08 -8.44
CA ASN A 93 -1.18 19.34 -9.52
C ASN A 93 -0.78 18.59 -10.79
N PHE A 94 0.49 18.23 -11.01
CA PHE A 94 0.85 17.21 -12.02
C PHE A 94 0.32 15.87 -11.55
N ASN A 95 0.51 15.49 -10.28
CA ASN A 95 -0.13 14.32 -9.69
C ASN A 95 -1.63 14.53 -9.54
N GLY A 96 -2.15 15.74 -9.42
CA GLY A 96 -3.59 16.00 -9.28
C GLY A 96 -4.28 15.88 -10.62
N VAL A 97 -3.60 16.32 -11.69
CA VAL A 97 -4.00 16.17 -13.09
C VAL A 97 -3.74 14.75 -13.60
N VAL A 98 -2.64 14.11 -13.19
CA VAL A 98 -2.34 12.69 -13.49
C VAL A 98 -3.25 11.78 -12.68
N THR A 99 -3.52 12.07 -11.41
CA THR A 99 -4.48 11.31 -10.60
C THR A 99 -5.90 11.62 -11.05
N ALA A 100 -6.25 12.84 -11.48
CA ALA A 100 -7.58 13.10 -12.09
C ALA A 100 -7.72 12.43 -13.47
N ALA A 101 -6.65 12.38 -14.27
CA ALA A 101 -6.63 11.69 -15.57
C ALA A 101 -6.57 10.16 -15.43
N VAL A 102 -6.03 9.62 -14.34
CA VAL A 102 -5.98 8.18 -14.05
C VAL A 102 -7.20 7.72 -13.25
N LYS A 103 -7.88 8.64 -12.54
CA LYS A 103 -9.11 8.36 -11.77
C LYS A 103 -10.37 8.37 -12.63
N TYR A 104 -10.28 8.80 -13.89
CA TYR A 104 -11.35 8.69 -14.88
C TYR A 104 -10.74 8.34 -16.25
N VAL A 105 -10.81 7.05 -16.62
CA VAL A 105 -11.52 6.56 -17.82
C VAL A 105 -11.12 5.07 -18.03
N PRO A 106 -12.08 4.15 -18.23
CA PRO A 106 -11.82 2.79 -18.67
C PRO A 106 -11.58 2.78 -20.19
N GLY A 107 -10.58 2.01 -20.68
CA GLY A 107 -10.27 1.93 -22.12
C GLY A 107 -9.43 3.10 -22.68
N VAL A 108 -8.77 3.87 -21.80
CA VAL A 108 -7.80 4.88 -22.25
C VAL A 108 -6.61 4.15 -22.88
N LYS A 109 -6.61 4.09 -24.22
CA LYS A 109 -5.39 3.77 -24.98
C LYS A 109 -4.29 4.69 -24.45
N LEU A 110 -3.07 4.18 -24.26
CA LEU A 110 -1.91 4.98 -23.84
C LEU A 110 -1.86 6.32 -24.60
N GLU A 111 -2.20 6.27 -25.90
CA GLU A 111 -2.42 7.39 -26.81
C GLU A 111 -3.28 8.54 -26.27
N ALA A 112 -4.34 8.28 -25.50
CA ALA A 112 -5.22 9.30 -24.93
C ALA A 112 -4.64 9.96 -23.66
N VAL A 113 -3.87 9.21 -22.85
CA VAL A 113 -3.05 9.82 -21.77
C VAL A 113 -1.93 10.66 -22.39
N THR A 114 -1.23 10.11 -23.39
CA THR A 114 -0.17 10.82 -24.12
C THR A 114 -0.71 12.08 -24.78
N LYS A 115 -1.87 12.02 -25.46
CA LYS A 115 -2.54 13.19 -26.04
C LYS A 115 -2.96 14.22 -25.00
N SER A 116 -3.41 13.78 -23.82
CA SER A 116 -3.79 14.70 -22.74
C SER A 116 -2.56 15.40 -22.14
N LEU A 117 -1.47 14.66 -21.93
CA LEU A 117 -0.18 15.20 -21.50
C LEU A 117 0.44 16.13 -22.54
N GLN A 118 0.37 15.79 -23.83
CA GLN A 118 0.77 16.66 -24.95
C GLN A 118 -0.11 17.91 -25.02
N LYS A 119 -1.41 17.83 -24.71
CA LYS A 119 -2.28 19.02 -24.68
C LYS A 119 -1.90 19.99 -23.54
N ILE A 120 -1.40 19.46 -22.42
CA ILE A 120 -0.95 20.25 -21.26
C ILE A 120 0.48 20.77 -21.47
N ASN A 121 1.31 20.05 -22.21
CA ASN A 121 2.64 20.47 -22.61
C ASN A 121 2.84 20.30 -24.13
N PRO A 122 2.30 21.20 -24.96
CA PRO A 122 2.30 21.07 -26.44
C PRO A 122 3.70 21.14 -27.06
N TYR A 123 4.70 21.56 -26.28
CA TYR A 123 6.11 21.63 -26.69
C TYR A 123 6.95 20.52 -26.05
N GLY A 124 6.34 19.57 -25.34
CA GLY A 124 7.02 18.43 -24.74
C GLY A 124 7.42 17.40 -25.80
N ASP A 125 8.68 16.95 -25.74
CA ASP A 125 9.17 15.82 -26.52
C ASP A 125 8.23 14.59 -26.34
N PRO A 126 7.59 14.08 -27.40
CA PRO A 126 6.71 12.91 -27.34
C PRO A 126 7.38 11.69 -26.69
N GLU A 127 8.69 11.50 -26.90
CA GLU A 127 9.44 10.39 -26.31
C GLU A 127 9.58 10.57 -24.79
N ALA A 128 9.79 11.79 -24.31
CA ALA A 128 9.80 12.09 -22.88
C ALA A 128 8.45 11.79 -22.21
N VAL A 129 7.33 12.11 -22.87
CA VAL A 129 5.97 11.80 -22.37
C VAL A 129 5.73 10.29 -22.34
N LYS A 130 6.14 9.57 -23.38
CA LYS A 130 6.04 8.10 -23.44
C LYS A 130 6.85 7.44 -22.33
N LYS A 131 8.09 7.90 -22.12
CA LYS A 131 8.97 7.44 -21.05
C LYS A 131 8.38 7.69 -19.66
N LEU A 132 7.89 8.89 -19.39
CA LEU A 132 7.26 9.23 -18.11
C LEU A 132 6.01 8.36 -17.86
N THR A 133 5.16 8.19 -18.87
CA THR A 133 3.96 7.35 -18.77
C THR A 133 4.33 5.92 -18.45
N SER A 134 5.34 5.36 -19.14
CA SER A 134 5.86 4.02 -18.87
C SER A 134 6.39 3.87 -17.44
N GLN A 135 7.09 4.86 -16.91
CA GLN A 135 7.61 4.86 -15.54
C GLN A 135 6.50 4.88 -14.48
N ILE A 136 5.47 5.73 -14.68
CA ILE A 136 4.32 5.82 -13.76
C ILE A 136 3.53 4.50 -13.80
N SER A 137 3.20 4.02 -14.99
CA SER A 137 2.54 2.74 -15.22
C SER A 137 3.29 1.58 -14.56
N GLY A 138 4.61 1.50 -14.77
CA GLY A 138 5.42 0.44 -14.17
C GLY A 138 5.45 0.51 -12.64
N SER A 139 5.53 1.71 -12.07
CA SER A 139 5.48 1.88 -10.60
C SER A 139 4.15 1.41 -10.01
N LEU A 140 3.02 1.69 -10.69
CA LEU A 140 1.70 1.25 -10.25
C LEU A 140 1.56 -0.27 -10.28
N VAL A 141 2.06 -0.92 -11.32
CA VAL A 141 2.06 -2.40 -11.43
C VAL A 141 2.92 -3.02 -10.34
N VAL A 142 4.13 -2.49 -10.08
CA VAL A 142 4.98 -2.98 -8.99
C VAL A 142 4.32 -2.80 -7.62
N MET A 143 3.62 -1.68 -7.39
CA MET A 143 2.83 -1.50 -6.16
C MET A 143 1.71 -2.55 -6.03
N GLN A 144 1.01 -2.88 -7.12
CA GLN A 144 -0.01 -3.93 -7.12
C GLN A 144 0.61 -5.31 -6.85
N MET A 145 1.71 -5.66 -7.51
CA MET A 145 2.43 -6.91 -7.27
C MET A 145 2.88 -7.05 -5.81
N ASN A 146 3.36 -5.97 -5.19
CA ASN A 146 3.73 -5.98 -3.78
C ASN A 146 2.56 -6.26 -2.82
N GLN A 147 1.31 -5.99 -3.23
CA GLN A 147 0.14 -6.34 -2.43
C GLN A 147 -0.13 -7.85 -2.40
N PHE A 148 0.33 -8.59 -3.41
CA PHE A 148 0.16 -10.04 -3.50
C PHE A 148 1.18 -10.81 -2.64
N ILE A 149 2.33 -10.19 -2.33
CA ILE A 149 3.44 -10.84 -1.62
C ILE A 149 3.01 -11.39 -0.25
N GLY A 150 2.31 -10.59 0.56
CA GLY A 150 1.91 -11.00 1.91
C GLY A 150 0.98 -12.21 1.93
N PRO A 151 -0.13 -12.21 1.15
CA PRO A 151 -0.99 -13.38 1.02
C PRO A 151 -0.29 -14.62 0.45
N LEU A 152 0.64 -14.47 -0.49
CA LEU A 152 1.45 -15.59 -1.01
C LEU A 152 2.39 -16.16 0.06
N GLU A 153 3.04 -15.31 0.86
CA GLU A 153 3.85 -15.74 2.00
C GLU A 153 2.99 -16.53 3.00
N LEU A 154 1.78 -16.04 3.29
CA LEU A 154 0.85 -16.74 4.18
C LEU A 154 0.43 -18.10 3.60
N SER A 155 0.07 -18.15 2.31
CA SER A 155 -0.29 -19.39 1.62
C SER A 155 0.83 -20.43 1.73
N TYR A 156 2.08 -20.01 1.55
CA TYR A 156 3.24 -20.89 1.72
C TYR A 156 3.35 -21.42 3.15
N GLN A 157 3.19 -20.55 4.16
CA GLN A 157 3.31 -20.91 5.58
C GLN A 157 2.16 -21.83 6.06
N THR A 158 0.95 -21.65 5.55
CA THR A 158 -0.24 -22.39 6.03
C THR A 158 -0.62 -23.59 5.17
N GLY A 159 -0.40 -23.49 3.86
CA GLY A 159 -0.81 -24.50 2.87
C GLY A 159 0.30 -25.45 2.45
N GLY A 160 1.54 -25.25 2.93
CA GLY A 160 2.69 -26.08 2.57
C GLY A 160 3.29 -25.77 1.20
N GLY A 161 2.90 -24.67 0.55
CA GLY A 161 3.41 -24.33 -0.77
C GLY A 161 2.79 -23.08 -1.40
N TYR A 162 3.35 -22.68 -2.53
CA TYR A 162 2.77 -21.64 -3.38
C TYR A 162 1.59 -22.20 -4.19
N PRO A 163 0.59 -21.37 -4.54
CA PRO A 163 -0.54 -21.83 -5.34
C PRO A 163 -0.05 -22.36 -6.70
N PRO A 164 -0.50 -23.55 -7.14
CA PRO A 164 -0.11 -24.12 -8.44
C PRO A 164 -0.72 -23.33 -9.61
N ASP A 165 -1.91 -22.74 -9.40
CA ASP A 165 -2.55 -21.81 -10.31
C ASP A 165 -2.58 -20.42 -9.67
N PHE A 166 -1.60 -19.60 -10.01
CA PHE A 166 -1.49 -18.26 -9.47
C PHE A 166 -2.60 -17.32 -9.98
N GLU A 167 -3.07 -17.53 -11.21
CA GLU A 167 -4.12 -16.71 -11.80
C GLU A 167 -5.44 -16.92 -11.04
N GLU A 168 -5.83 -18.17 -10.83
CA GLU A 168 -7.02 -18.53 -10.06
C GLU A 168 -6.89 -18.11 -8.59
N TYR A 169 -5.71 -18.26 -7.99
CA TYR A 169 -5.45 -17.76 -6.64
C TYR A 169 -5.72 -16.26 -6.52
N LEU A 170 -5.28 -15.45 -7.49
CA LEU A 170 -5.54 -14.02 -7.49
C LEU A 170 -7.03 -13.69 -7.62
N ARG A 171 -7.76 -14.39 -8.50
CA ARG A 171 -9.21 -14.22 -8.66
C ARG A 171 -9.99 -14.50 -7.37
N GLN A 172 -9.59 -15.52 -6.62
CA GLN A 172 -10.30 -15.94 -5.41
C GLN A 172 -9.98 -15.07 -4.19
N ASN A 173 -8.76 -14.52 -4.10
CA ASN A 173 -8.28 -13.88 -2.87
C ASN A 173 -8.23 -12.35 -2.95
N PHE A 174 -8.42 -11.76 -4.14
CA PHE A 174 -8.32 -10.32 -4.34
C PHE A 174 -9.55 -9.79 -5.07
N GLU A 175 -10.09 -8.68 -4.57
CA GLU A 175 -11.16 -7.94 -5.23
C GLU A 175 -10.65 -6.55 -5.65
N THR A 176 -10.97 -6.17 -6.87
CA THR A 176 -10.73 -4.81 -7.35
C THR A 176 -11.95 -3.94 -7.06
N LYS A 177 -11.74 -2.65 -6.75
CA LYS A 177 -12.85 -1.70 -6.60
C LYS A 177 -13.67 -1.57 -7.88
N ASP A 178 -13.01 -1.76 -9.02
CA ASP A 178 -13.60 -1.76 -10.34
C ASP A 178 -13.78 -3.20 -10.81
N LYS A 179 -15.00 -3.75 -10.64
CA LYS A 179 -15.33 -5.14 -11.00
C LYS A 179 -15.09 -5.49 -12.47
N SER A 180 -14.92 -4.50 -13.35
CA SER A 180 -14.56 -4.75 -14.75
C SER A 180 -13.09 -5.17 -14.92
N LYS A 181 -12.27 -4.98 -13.88
CA LYS A 181 -10.83 -5.24 -13.92
C LYS A 181 -10.51 -6.54 -13.18
N PRO A 182 -10.12 -7.60 -13.90
CA PRO A 182 -9.64 -8.83 -13.29
C PRO A 182 -8.39 -8.55 -12.42
N PRO A 183 -8.37 -8.93 -11.12
CA PRO A 183 -7.20 -8.75 -10.24
C PRO A 183 -5.96 -9.50 -10.72
N GLU A 184 -6.17 -10.57 -11.48
CA GLU A 184 -5.13 -11.45 -12.00
C GLU A 184 -4.38 -10.89 -13.21
N LYS A 185 -4.83 -9.75 -13.76
CA LYS A 185 -4.20 -9.08 -14.91
C LYS A 185 -3.63 -7.73 -14.51
N ASP A 186 -2.55 -7.34 -15.17
CA ASP A 186 -1.97 -6.01 -15.05
C ASP A 186 -2.80 -4.93 -15.77
N ILE A 187 -2.33 -3.68 -15.70
CA ILE A 187 -3.00 -2.54 -16.33
C ILE A 187 -3.04 -2.63 -17.86
N TRP A 188 -2.22 -3.48 -18.46
CA TRP A 188 -2.20 -3.74 -19.90
C TRP A 188 -3.05 -4.95 -20.29
N GLY A 189 -3.63 -5.66 -19.32
CA GLY A 189 -4.49 -6.81 -19.52
C GLY A 189 -3.74 -8.13 -19.65
N THR A 190 -2.47 -8.18 -19.27
CA THR A 190 -1.67 -9.41 -19.27
C THR A 190 -1.74 -10.09 -17.91
N PRO A 191 -2.00 -11.40 -17.83
CA PRO A 191 -1.98 -12.13 -16.55
C PRO A 191 -0.63 -12.03 -15.86
N TYR A 192 -0.59 -11.92 -14.53
CA TYR A 192 0.66 -12.00 -13.77
C TYR A 192 1.21 -13.44 -13.78
N ARG A 193 2.54 -13.59 -13.68
CA ARG A 193 3.21 -14.89 -13.45
C ARG A 193 3.87 -14.95 -12.09
N LEU A 194 3.89 -16.14 -11.50
CA LEU A 194 4.64 -16.45 -10.30
C LEU A 194 5.85 -17.31 -10.69
N GLU A 195 7.05 -16.81 -10.43
CA GLU A 195 8.30 -17.53 -10.61
C GLU A 195 8.82 -17.95 -9.23
N ILE A 196 8.83 -19.25 -8.95
CA ILE A 196 9.36 -19.80 -7.71
C ILE A 196 10.88 -19.90 -7.81
N ARG A 197 11.60 -19.48 -6.76
CA ARG A 197 13.07 -19.50 -6.68
C ARG A 197 13.50 -20.17 -5.37
N ASP A 198 14.74 -20.65 -5.30
CA ASP A 198 15.25 -21.35 -4.10
C ASP A 198 15.08 -20.55 -2.80
N THR A 199 15.24 -19.23 -2.87
CA THR A 199 15.16 -18.34 -1.69
C THR A 199 13.85 -17.54 -1.60
N GLY A 200 12.81 -17.87 -2.38
CA GLY A 200 11.57 -17.11 -2.39
C GLY A 200 10.79 -17.21 -3.71
N PHE A 201 10.32 -16.06 -4.21
CA PHE A 201 9.58 -16.00 -5.47
C PHE A 201 9.69 -14.62 -6.10
N ALA A 202 9.30 -14.49 -7.36
CA ALA A 202 9.06 -13.22 -8.02
C ALA A 202 7.69 -13.22 -8.69
N ILE A 203 6.99 -12.09 -8.57
CA ILE A 203 5.80 -11.84 -9.38
C ILE A 203 6.25 -11.04 -10.61
N ILE A 204 5.81 -11.47 -11.79
CA ILE A 204 6.23 -10.89 -13.07
C ILE A 204 5.00 -10.37 -13.81
N SER A 205 5.09 -9.14 -14.31
CA SER A 205 4.20 -8.58 -15.33
C SER A 205 4.99 -8.44 -16.62
N ALA A 206 4.35 -8.79 -17.75
CA ALA A 206 4.95 -8.68 -19.08
C ALA A 206 5.05 -7.23 -19.60
N GLY A 207 4.78 -6.24 -18.75
CA GLY A 207 4.89 -4.84 -19.15
C GLY A 207 3.96 -4.44 -20.29
N ILE A 208 4.40 -3.43 -21.03
CA ILE A 208 3.61 -2.77 -22.08
C ILE A 208 3.52 -3.59 -23.37
N ASP A 209 4.54 -4.38 -23.69
CA ASP A 209 4.60 -5.21 -24.91
C ASP A 209 3.79 -6.50 -24.77
N ARG A 210 3.38 -6.84 -23.55
CA ARG A 210 2.59 -8.02 -23.19
C ARG A 210 3.31 -9.34 -23.51
N GLN A 211 4.64 -9.31 -23.60
CA GLN A 211 5.47 -10.47 -23.89
C GLN A 211 6.45 -10.70 -22.75
N PHE A 212 6.38 -11.90 -22.15
CA PHE A 212 7.34 -12.28 -21.11
C PHE A 212 8.72 -12.57 -21.70
N GLY A 213 9.76 -12.29 -20.92
CA GLY A 213 11.16 -12.51 -21.30
C GLY A 213 11.76 -11.34 -22.06
N THR A 214 11.12 -10.17 -22.07
CA THR A 214 11.65 -8.96 -22.70
C THR A 214 12.20 -7.99 -21.66
N THR A 215 12.78 -6.87 -22.11
CA THR A 215 13.25 -5.81 -21.22
C THR A 215 12.13 -5.02 -20.55
N ASP A 216 10.88 -5.19 -21.02
CA ASP A 216 9.71 -4.51 -20.47
C ASP A 216 9.11 -5.26 -19.27
N ASP A 217 9.60 -6.48 -18.98
CA ASP A 217 9.18 -7.26 -17.83
C ASP A 217 9.42 -6.51 -16.51
N LEU A 218 8.35 -6.37 -15.74
CA LEU A 218 8.38 -5.79 -14.41
C LEU A 218 8.38 -6.91 -13.38
N THR A 219 9.31 -6.84 -12.44
CA THR A 219 9.46 -7.86 -11.40
C THR A 219 9.28 -7.28 -10.01
N ALA A 220 8.53 -7.98 -9.18
CA ALA A 220 8.45 -7.75 -7.73
C ALA A 220 9.05 -8.96 -7.01
N PRO A 221 10.37 -8.95 -6.72
CA PRO A 221 11.02 -10.05 -6.05
C PRO A 221 10.69 -10.08 -4.56
N TYR A 222 10.46 -11.27 -4.03
CA TYR A 222 10.36 -11.54 -2.61
C TYR A 222 11.44 -12.53 -2.17
N LYS A 223 12.24 -12.13 -1.19
CA LYS A 223 13.23 -12.99 -0.55
C LYS A 223 12.67 -13.49 0.78
N ARG A 224 12.53 -14.80 0.90
CA ARG A 224 12.13 -15.47 2.14
C ARG A 224 13.16 -15.19 3.23
N ARG A 225 12.68 -14.98 4.46
CA ARG A 225 13.56 -14.84 5.62
C ARG A 225 14.20 -16.20 5.93
N ALA A 226 15.46 -16.20 6.32
CA ALA A 226 16.23 -17.42 6.59
C ALA A 226 15.59 -18.36 7.64
N ASN A 227 14.70 -17.83 8.49
CA ASN A 227 14.07 -18.57 9.58
C ASN A 227 12.64 -19.03 9.24
N THR A 228 12.18 -18.89 8.00
CA THR A 228 10.87 -19.43 7.60
C THR A 228 11.00 -20.94 7.39
N PRO A 229 10.23 -21.78 8.11
CA PRO A 229 10.27 -23.23 7.94
C PRO A 229 10.07 -23.61 6.47
N ILE A 230 10.90 -24.53 5.98
CA ILE A 230 10.69 -25.15 4.66
C ILE A 230 9.55 -26.16 4.84
N ALA A 231 8.50 -26.07 4.02
CA ALA A 231 7.47 -27.09 4.00
C ALA A 231 8.13 -28.44 3.72
N ALA A 232 7.91 -29.44 4.57
CA ALA A 232 8.41 -30.79 4.34
C ALA A 232 7.73 -31.35 3.08
N GLU A 233 8.54 -31.86 2.14
CA GLU A 233 8.09 -32.54 0.92
C GLU A 233 7.31 -33.83 1.22
#